data_AF-A0A537YQA4-F1
#
_entry.id   AF-A0A537YQA4-F1
#
_cell.length_a   1.000
_cell.length_b   1.000
_cell.length_c   1.000
_cell.angle_alpha   90.00
_cell.angle_beta   90.00
_cell.angle_gamma   90.00
#
_symmetry.space_group_name_H-M   'P 1'
#
loop_
_entity.id
_entity.type
_entity.pdbx_description
1 polymer ?
#
loop_
_entity_poly.entity_id
_entity_poly.type
_entity_poly.pdbx_seq_one_letter_code
_entity_poly.pdbx_strand_id
1 'polypeptide(L)' 'MCESGGNYSAVNPSSGAGGAYQILPSTWELYGGKGEPQNAPKAEQDRIAAEIWADSGTSAWVCG' A
#
# COMPACT_ATOMS: atom_id res chain seq x y z
N MET A 1 -16.04 -3.62 3.07
CA MET A 1 -15.15 -3.13 2.00
C MET A 1 -14.77 -1.72 2.41
N CYS A 2 -13.65 -1.59 3.13
CA CYS A 2 -13.27 -0.34 3.79
C CYS A 2 -12.46 0.48 2.79
N GLU A 3 -13.02 1.60 2.37
CA GLU A 3 -12.62 2.37 1.20
C GLU A 3 -11.24 3.00 1.35
N SER A 4 -10.28 2.47 0.59
CA SER A 4 -9.47 3.35 -0.23
C SER A 4 -10.06 3.27 -1.63
N GLY A 5 -10.69 4.35 -2.09
CA GLY A 5 -11.54 4.40 -3.29
C GLY A 5 -10.81 4.15 -4.62
N GLY A 6 -10.24 2.95 -4.81
CA GLY A 6 -9.81 2.40 -6.10
C GLY A 6 -8.68 3.12 -6.84
N ASN A 7 -8.07 4.16 -6.28
CA ASN A 7 -7.04 4.95 -6.97
C ASN A 7 -5.63 4.39 -6.71
N TYR A 8 -5.19 3.52 -7.60
CA TYR A 8 -3.82 2.98 -7.65
C TYR A 8 -2.75 4.05 -7.91
N SER A 9 -3.16 5.27 -8.26
CA SER A 9 -2.29 6.42 -8.51
C SER A 9 -2.35 7.48 -7.41
N ALA A 10 -3.07 7.23 -6.30
CA ALA A 10 -3.15 8.18 -5.20
C ALA A 10 -1.78 8.30 -4.51
N VAL A 11 -1.34 9.53 -4.23
CA VAL A 11 -0.13 9.80 -3.44
C VAL A 11 -0.45 10.79 -2.34
N ASN A 12 0.02 10.50 -1.14
CA ASN A 12 -0.06 11.40 0.00
C ASN A 12 1.14 12.36 -0.05
N PRO A 13 0.93 13.66 -0.27
CA PRO A 13 2.01 14.63 -0.40
C PRO A 13 2.76 14.89 0.92
N SER A 14 2.23 14.42 2.05
CA SER A 14 2.83 14.64 3.37
C SER A 14 3.67 13.45 3.84
N SER A 15 3.16 12.22 3.67
CA SER A 15 3.87 11.00 4.07
C SER A 15 4.60 10.30 2.92
N GLY A 16 4.35 10.68 1.66
CA GLY A 16 4.85 9.97 0.48
C GLY A 16 4.16 8.62 0.24
N ALA A 17 3.18 8.26 1.08
CA ALA A 17 2.43 7.02 0.92
C ALA A 17 1.66 7.01 -0.40
N GLY A 18 1.77 5.94 -1.17
CA GLY A 18 1.21 5.88 -2.52
C GLY A 18 0.44 4.60 -2.80
N GLY A 19 -0.35 4.63 -3.87
CA GLY A 19 -1.12 3.50 -4.34
C GLY A 19 -2.50 3.37 -3.69
N ALA A 20 -3.24 2.35 -4.13
CA ALA A 20 -4.57 2.07 -3.61
C ALA A 20 -4.54 1.76 -2.11
N TYR A 21 -3.42 1.25 -1.62
CA TYR A 21 -3.26 0.83 -0.22
C TYR A 21 -2.51 1.85 0.63
N GLN A 22 -2.17 3.01 0.07
CA GLN A 22 -1.41 4.07 0.76
C GLN A 22 -0.18 3.50 1.47
N ILE A 23 0.61 2.71 0.73
CA ILE A 23 1.82 2.07 1.26
C ILE A 23 2.92 3.11 1.31
N LEU A 24 3.64 3.18 2.43
CA LEU A 24 4.82 4.04 2.55
C LEU A 24 5.95 3.56 1.63
N PRO A 25 6.71 4.45 0.96
CA PRO A 25 7.83 4.06 0.10
C PRO A 25 8.86 3.21 0.84
N SER A 26 9.14 3.55 2.10
CA SER A 26 10.05 2.77 2.96
C SER A 26 9.55 1.35 3.22
N THR A 27 8.24 1.14 3.34
CA THR A 27 7.66 -0.21 3.47
C THR A 27 7.63 -0.91 2.13
N TRP A 28 7.25 -0.22 1.06
CA TRP A 28 7.26 -0.74 -0.30
C TRP A 28 8.62 -1.36 -0.68
N GLU A 29 9.70 -0.64 -0.42
CA GLU A 29 11.06 -1.12 -0.68
C GLU A 29 11.45 -2.32 0.18
N LEU A 30 10.98 -2.42 1.44
CA LEU A 30 11.25 -3.56 2.31
C LEU A 30 10.67 -4.87 1.78
N TYR A 31 9.52 -4.81 1.11
CA TYR A 31 8.86 -5.98 0.51
C TYR A 31 9.32 -6.24 -0.93
N GLY A 32 10.36 -5.55 -1.39
CA GLY A 32 10.94 -5.73 -2.72
C GLY A 32 10.25 -4.94 -3.83
N GLY A 33 9.34 -4.03 -3.47
CA GLY A 33 8.76 -3.08 -4.39
C GLY A 33 9.82 -2.12 -4.93
N LYS A 34 9.79 -1.88 -6.25
CA LYS A 34 10.72 -0.94 -6.90
C LYS A 34 10.02 0.35 -7.28
N GLY A 35 10.71 1.47 -7.10
CA GLY A 35 10.15 2.79 -7.38
C GLY A 35 9.04 3.15 -6.39
N GLU A 36 8.05 3.91 -6.86
CA GLU A 36 6.98 4.39 -6.00
C GLU A 36 5.75 3.47 -6.10
N PRO A 37 5.07 3.17 -4.97
CA PRO A 37 3.94 2.23 -4.93
C PRO A 37 2.80 2.64 -5.87
N GLN A 38 2.56 3.94 -6.09
CA GLN A 38 1.53 4.44 -7.01
C GLN A 38 1.86 4.25 -8.51
N ASN A 39 3.14 4.05 -8.84
CA ASN A 39 3.60 3.80 -10.20
C ASN A 39 3.70 2.30 -10.50
N ALA A 40 3.66 1.46 -9.46
CA ALA A 40 3.70 0.01 -9.60
C ALA A 40 2.38 -0.53 -10.17
N PRO A 41 2.43 -1.63 -10.94
CA PRO A 41 1.22 -2.25 -11.46
C PRO A 41 0.32 -2.71 -10.32
N LYS A 42 -1.00 -2.65 -10.55
CA LYS A 42 -2.02 -3.06 -9.58
C LYS A 42 -1.73 -4.43 -8.94
N ALA A 43 -1.31 -5.42 -9.73
CA ALA A 43 -1.00 -6.75 -9.22
C ALA A 43 0.16 -6.76 -8.20
N GLU A 44 1.14 -5.88 -8.37
CA GLU A 44 2.27 -5.76 -7.44
C GLU A 44 1.89 -4.98 -6.19
N GLN A 45 1.06 -3.94 -6.34
CA GLN A 45 0.44 -3.25 -5.21
C GLN A 45 -0.38 -4.21 -4.36
N ASP A 46 -1.24 -5.04 -4.97
CA ASP A 46 -2.07 -6.02 -4.29
C ASP A 46 -1.21 -7.08 -3.58
N ARG A 47 -0.15 -7.57 -4.24
CA ARG A 47 0.76 -8.58 -3.66
C ARG A 47 1.48 -8.04 -2.43
N ILE A 48 2.16 -6.91 -2.56
CA ILE A 48 2.92 -6.32 -1.45
C ILE A 48 1.98 -5.87 -0.34
N ALA A 49 0.81 -5.32 -0.67
CA ALA A 49 -0.22 -5.03 0.33
C ALA A 49 -0.61 -6.30 1.10
N ALA A 50 -0.81 -7.44 0.41
CA ALA A 50 -1.13 -8.70 1.07
C ALA A 50 0.00 -9.22 1.97
N GLU A 51 1.27 -9.07 1.55
CA GLU A 51 2.42 -9.42 2.39
C GLU A 51 2.53 -8.50 3.62
N ILE A 52 2.37 -7.19 3.44
CA ILE A 52 2.31 -6.22 4.54
C ILE A 52 1.15 -6.55 5.48
N TRP A 53 -0.02 -6.92 4.96
CA TRP A 53 -1.17 -7.30 5.79
C TRP A 53 -0.94 -8.58 6.58
N ALA A 54 -0.25 -9.57 5.99
CA ALA A 54 0.10 -10.80 6.68
C ALA A 54 1.09 -10.53 7.83
N ASP A 55 2.03 -9.61 7.63
CA ASP A 55 3.09 -9.27 8.59
C ASP A 55 2.63 -8.28 9.68
N SER A 56 1.81 -7.28 9.33
CA SER A 56 1.34 -6.24 10.25
C SER A 56 0.35 -6.75 11.30
N GLY A 57 -0.09 -8.01 11.16
CA GLY A 57 -1.05 -8.64 12.05
C GLY A 57 -2.42 -7.95 11.99
N THR A 58 -3.42 -8.55 12.60
CA THR A 58 -4.83 -8.12 12.62
C THR A 58 -5.07 -6.69 13.17
N SER A 59 -4.02 -5.97 13.55
CA SER A 59 -4.01 -4.63 14.15
C SER A 59 -4.09 -3.48 13.15
N ALA A 60 -3.74 -3.68 11.87
CA ALA A 60 -3.72 -2.58 10.89
C ALA A 60 -5.11 -2.20 10.34
N TRP A 61 -6.12 -3.06 10.53
CA TRP A 61 -7.48 -2.84 10.02
C TRP A 61 -8.54 -3.25 11.04
N VAL A 62 -8.70 -2.43 12.07
CA VAL A 62 -10.04 -2.28 12.67
C VAL A 62 -10.81 -1.36 11.72
N CYS A 63 -11.48 -1.93 10.72
CA CYS A 63 -12.62 -1.23 10.12
C CYS A 63 -13.77 -1.42 11.12
N GLY A 64 -13.79 -0.56 12.14
CA GLY A 64 -14.94 -0.32 13.01
C GLY A 64 -15.78 0.81 12.44
#